data_AF-A0A2T6C0R2-F1
#
_entry.id   AF-A0A2T6C0R2-F1
#
_cell.length_a   1.000
_cell.length_b   1.000
_cell.length_c   1.000
_cell.angle_alpha   90.00
_cell.angle_beta   90.00
_cell.angle_gamma   90.00
#
_symmetry.space_group_name_H-M   'P 1'
#
loop_
_entity.id
_entity.type
_entity.pdbx_description
1 polymer ?
#
loop_
_entity_poly.entity_id
_entity_poly.type
_entity_poly.pdbx_seq_one_letter_code
_entity_poly.pdbx_strand_id
1 'polypeptide(L)' 'MKIHDKIERRLDALEFALKNQEHISEPDKVLEIIASITKFWTVLGDEDRDYVNAARFALEEQRPWTP' A
#
# COMPACT_ATOMS: atom_id res chain seq x y z
N MET A 1 -13.35 16.10 5.96
CA MET A 1 -12.66 15.01 5.23
C MET A 1 -13.37 13.72 5.58
N LYS A 2 -13.92 13.00 4.60
CA LYS A 2 -14.58 11.71 4.87
C LYS A 2 -13.51 10.64 5.06
N ILE A 3 -13.90 9.51 5.64
CA ILE A 3 -12.98 8.37 5.85
C ILE A 3 -12.43 7.85 4.52
N HIS A 4 -13.26 7.87 3.47
CA HIS A 4 -12.87 7.47 2.12
C HIS A 4 -11.72 8.32 1.56
N ASP A 5 -11.83 9.65 1.60
CA ASP A 5 -10.76 10.56 1.14
C ASP A 5 -9.41 10.29 1.85
N LYS A 6 -9.46 9.80 3.10
CA LYS A 6 -8.27 9.47 3.89
C LYS A 6 -7.63 8.17 3.43
N ILE A 7 -8.43 7.19 3.03
CA ILE A 7 -7.99 5.89 2.53
C ILE A 7 -7.38 6.07 1.15
N GLU A 8 -8.05 6.80 0.25
CA GLU A 8 -7.57 7.09 -1.11
C GLU A 8 -6.17 7.71 -1.07
N ARG A 9 -5.96 8.75 -0.25
CA ARG A 9 -4.63 9.38 -0.10
C ARG A 9 -3.54 8.42 0.39
N ARG A 10 -3.90 7.38 1.15
CA ARG A 10 -2.94 6.38 1.63
C ARG A 10 -2.64 5.35 0.56
N LEU A 11 -3.64 4.96 -0.25
CA LEU A 11 -3.46 4.11 -1.42
C LEU A 11 -2.60 4.83 -2.47
N ASP A 12 -2.83 6.12 -2.71
CA ASP A 12 -1.98 6.93 -3.59
C ASP A 12 -0.52 6.97 -3.10
N ALA A 13 -0.32 7.11 -1.79
CA ALA A 13 1.02 7.09 -1.19
C ALA A 13 1.69 5.71 -1.33
N LEU A 14 0.92 4.63 -1.19
CA LEU A 14 1.40 3.27 -1.41
C LEU A 14 1.81 3.07 -2.87
N GLU A 15 0.98 3.54 -3.81
CA GLU A 15 1.27 3.45 -5.23
C GLU A 15 2.53 4.21 -5.60
N PHE A 16 2.67 5.44 -5.10
CA PHE A 16 3.87 6.22 -5.29
C PHE A 16 5.11 5.50 -4.76
N ALA A 17 5.03 4.94 -3.55
CA ALA A 17 6.14 4.23 -2.93
C ALA A 17 6.56 2.99 -3.75
N LEU A 18 5.60 2.17 -4.19
CA LEU A 18 5.87 0.97 -5.00
C LEU A 18 6.45 1.33 -6.37
N LYS A 19 5.92 2.36 -7.04
CA LYS A 19 6.46 2.85 -8.33
C LYS A 19 7.91 3.31 -8.22
N ASN A 20 8.28 3.90 -7.08
CA ASN A 20 9.65 4.30 -6.77
C ASN A 20 10.53 3.17 -6.21
N GLN A 21 10.01 1.94 -6.14
CA GLN A 21 10.70 0.77 -5.57
C GLN A 21 11.07 0.94 -4.08
N GLU A 22 10.34 1.79 -3.36
CA GLU A 22 10.63 2.08 -1.95
C GLU A 22 10.39 0.86 -1.05
N HIS A 23 9.61 -0.13 -1.49
CA HIS A 23 9.47 -1.40 -0.76
C HIS A 23 10.77 -2.24 -0.76
N ILE A 24 11.73 -1.91 -1.63
CA ILE A 24 13.07 -2.52 -1.65
C ILE A 24 14.07 -1.62 -0.90
N SER A 25 14.07 -0.31 -1.18
CA SER A 25 15.06 0.61 -0.60
C SER A 25 14.70 1.09 0.82
N GLU A 26 13.42 1.23 1.12
CA GLU A 26 12.86 1.73 2.39
C GLU A 26 11.67 0.85 2.87
N PRO A 27 11.85 -0.46 3.12
CA PRO A 27 10.76 -1.39 3.41
C PRO A 27 9.94 -0.99 4.64
N ASP A 28 10.57 -0.42 5.68
CA ASP A 28 9.87 0.05 6.89
C ASP A 28 8.84 1.15 6.57
N LYS A 29 9.19 2.09 5.70
CA LYS A 29 8.29 3.18 5.26
C LYS A 29 7.07 2.62 4.55
N VAL A 30 7.26 1.64 3.66
CA VAL A 30 6.15 1.00 2.94
C VAL A 30 5.30 0.16 3.87
N LEU A 31 5.91 -0.55 4.82
CA LEU A 31 5.19 -1.30 5.86
C LEU A 31 4.31 -0.38 6.71
N GLU A 32 4.79 0.81 7.09
CA GLU A 32 4.00 1.81 7.80
C GLU A 32 2.80 2.31 6.97
N ILE A 33 2.98 2.53 5.67
CA ILE A 33 1.90 2.91 4.76
C ILE A 33 0.85 1.80 4.70
N ILE A 34 1.25 0.55 4.49
CA ILE A 34 0.36 -0.64 4.46
C ILE A 34 -0.37 -0.78 5.80
N ALA A 35 0.32 -0.68 6.92
CA ALA A 35 -0.27 -0.73 8.26
C ALA A 35 -1.27 0.41 8.50
N SER A 36 -1.05 1.57 7.87
CA SER A 36 -2.00 2.68 7.93
C SER A 36 -3.29 2.38 7.14
N ILE A 37 -3.21 1.69 6.01
CA ILE A 37 -4.36 1.35 5.16
C ILE A 37 -5.18 0.22 5.77
N THR A 38 -4.50 -0.86 6.22
CA THR A 38 -5.12 -2.07 6.76
C THR A 38 -5.94 -1.83 8.04
N LYS A 39 -5.73 -0.72 8.76
CA LYS A 39 -6.62 -0.26 9.86
C LYS A 39 -8.08 -0.06 9.41
N PHE A 40 -8.31 0.16 8.12
CA PHE A 40 -9.63 0.36 7.53
C PHE A 40 -10.07 -0.82 6.66
N TRP A 41 -9.51 -2.02 6.88
CA TRP A 41 -9.72 -3.21 6.03
C TRP A 41 -11.18 -3.50 5.66
N THR A 42 -12.09 -3.36 6.62
CA THR A 42 -13.53 -3.60 6.43
C THR A 42 -14.21 -2.60 5.50
N VAL A 43 -13.61 -1.43 5.29
CA VAL A 43 -14.11 -0.34 4.44
C VAL A 43 -13.49 -0.39 3.03
N LEU A 44 -12.34 -1.07 2.87
CA LEU A 44 -11.71 -1.26 1.58
C LEU A 44 -12.59 -2.11 0.65
N GLY A 45 -12.67 -1.73 -0.63
CA GLY A 45 -13.22 -2.58 -1.68
C GLY A 45 -12.31 -3.78 -1.97
N ASP A 46 -12.78 -4.73 -2.76
CA ASP A 46 -12.00 -5.92 -3.11
C ASP A 46 -10.73 -5.56 -3.91
N GLU A 47 -10.84 -4.62 -4.87
CA GLU A 47 -9.69 -4.14 -5.64
C GLU A 47 -8.60 -3.50 -4.76
N ASP A 48 -9.00 -2.66 -3.80
CA ASP A 48 -8.06 -2.05 -2.85
C ASP A 48 -7.38 -3.09 -1.95
N ARG A 49 -8.12 -4.11 -1.52
CA ARG A 49 -7.58 -5.20 -0.70
C ARG A 49 -6.58 -6.04 -1.48
N ASP A 50 -6.91 -6.39 -2.72
CA ASP A 50 -6.00 -7.12 -3.61
C ASP A 50 -4.73 -6.31 -3.87
N TYR A 51 -4.87 -5.00 -4.10
CA TYR A 51 -3.74 -4.10 -4.26
C TYR A 51 -2.82 -4.08 -3.03
N VAL A 52 -3.39 -3.91 -1.83
CA VAL A 52 -2.62 -3.91 -0.57
C VAL A 52 -1.94 -5.26 -0.33
N ASN A 53 -2.61 -6.37 -0.65
CA ASN A 53 -2.01 -7.71 -0.55
C ASN A 53 -0.85 -7.89 -1.55
N ALA A 54 -1.00 -7.43 -2.79
CA ALA A 54 0.06 -7.49 -3.79
C ALA A 54 1.27 -6.63 -3.39
N ALA A 55 1.02 -5.43 -2.85
CA ALA A 55 2.06 -4.55 -2.30
C ALA A 55 2.83 -5.23 -1.17
N ARG A 56 2.11 -5.90 -0.26
CA ARG A 56 2.71 -6.64 0.85
C ARG A 56 3.55 -7.82 0.36
N PHE A 57 3.05 -8.58 -0.62
CA PHE A 57 3.81 -9.65 -1.25
C PHE A 57 5.09 -9.13 -1.91
N ALA A 58 5.03 -8.01 -2.63
CA ALA A 58 6.20 -7.40 -3.24
C ALA A 58 7.24 -6.96 -2.19
N LEU A 59 6.79 -6.44 -1.04
CA LEU A 59 7.64 -6.08 0.08
C LEU A 59 8.29 -7.31 0.73
N GLU A 60 7.52 -8.36 1.00
CA GLU A 60 8.01 -9.60 1.64
C GLU A 60 9.03 -10.33 0.75
N GLU A 61 8.77 -10.37 -0.57
CA GLU A 61 9.67 -10.99 -1.54
C GLU A 61 10.81 -10.07 -2.02
N GLN A 62 10.83 -8.81 -1.56
CA GLN A 62 11.70 -7.73 -2.09
C GLN A 62 11.71 -7.67 -3.62
N ARG A 63 10.55 -7.94 -4.23
CA ARG A 63 10.41 -8.06 -5.68
C ARG A 63 10.15 -6.68 -6.29
N PRO A 64 10.86 -6.28 -7.34
CA PRO A 64 10.60 -5.00 -7.98
C PRO A 64 9.16 -4.91 -8.49
N TRP A 65 8.53 -3.78 -8.23
CA TRP A 65 7.15 -3.53 -8.63
C TRP A 65 7.09 -3.12 -10.09
N THR A 66 6.29 -3.82 -10.88
CA THR A 66 5.98 -3.46 -12.27
C THR A 66 4.48 -3.21 -12.36
N PRO A 67 4.06 -1.98 -12.74
CA PRO A 67 2.65 -1.67 -12.95
C PRO A 67 2.04 -2.45 -14.12
#